data_AF-A0A9D9D762-F1
#
_entry.id   AF-A0A9D9D762-F1
#
_cell.length_a   1.000
_cell.length_b   1.000
_cell.length_c   1.000
_cell.angle_alpha   90.00
_cell.angle_beta   90.00
_cell.angle_gamma   90.00
#
_symmetry.space_group_name_H-M   'P 1'
#
loop_
_entity.id
_entity.type
_entity.pdbx_description
1 polymer ?
#
loop_
_entity_poly.entity_id
_entity_poly.type
_entity_poly.pdbx_seq_one_letter_code
_entity_poly.pdbx_strand_id
1 'polypeptide(L)' 'MYFLMIRPQAKKQKEKQIMLQSLQPGDEVMTIGGIIGKIEGIREKENVVILRISKDVKIQVSRNAIASKLN' A
#
# COMPACT_ATOMS: atom_id res chain seq x y z
N MET A 1 3.62 -13.36 30.96
CA MET A 1 2.48 -13.40 30.00
C MET A 1 2.53 -12.30 28.91
N TYR A 2 3.46 -11.32 28.95
CA TYR A 2 3.57 -10.24 27.96
C TYR A 2 4.20 -10.61 26.60
N PHE A 3 4.84 -11.77 26.49
CA PHE A 3 5.56 -12.17 25.28
C PHE A 3 4.64 -12.63 24.13
N LEU A 4 3.40 -13.04 24.45
CA LEU A 4 2.41 -13.51 23.48
C LEU A 4 1.57 -12.38 22.85
N MET A 5 1.35 -11.25 23.54
CA MET A 5 0.55 -10.12 23.02
C MET A 5 1.35 -9.12 22.16
N ILE A 6 2.67 -8.98 22.35
CA ILE A 6 3.50 -8.02 21.57
C ILE A 6 3.80 -8.54 20.15
N ARG A 7 3.97 -9.86 19.98
CA ARG A 7 4.22 -10.51 18.68
C ARG A 7 3.16 -10.25 17.60
N PRO A 8 1.83 -10.34 17.86
CA PRO A 8 0.84 -10.19 16.80
C PRO A 8 0.83 -8.80 16.16
N GLN A 9 1.04 -7.73 16.94
CA GLN A 9 1.10 -6.38 16.36
C GLN A 9 2.40 -6.14 15.58
N ALA A 10 3.54 -6.51 16.16
CA ALA A 10 4.84 -6.38 15.49
C ALA A 10 4.88 -7.17 14.17
N LYS A 11 4.29 -8.38 14.15
CA LYS A 11 4.17 -9.21 12.95
C LYS A 11 3.34 -8.52 11.86
N LYS A 12 2.15 -8.01 12.19
CA LYS A 12 1.29 -7.27 11.24
C LYS A 12 1.98 -6.04 10.67
N GLN A 13 2.72 -5.30 11.50
CA GLN A 13 3.43 -4.11 11.03
C GLN A 13 4.60 -4.45 10.10
N LYS A 14 5.32 -5.55 10.38
CA LYS A 14 6.37 -6.06 9.50
C LYS A 14 5.80 -6.56 8.18
N GLU A 15 4.71 -7.30 8.20
CA GLU A 15 4.00 -7.77 7.00
C GLU A 15 3.51 -6.58 6.15
N LYS A 16 2.95 -5.54 6.78
CA LYS A 16 2.57 -4.31 6.08
C LYS A 16 3.78 -3.64 5.43
N GLN A 17 4.90 -3.49 6.12
CA GLN A 17 6.10 -2.89 5.55
C GLN A 17 6.64 -3.70 4.35
N ILE A 18 6.67 -5.02 4.45
CA ILE A 18 7.09 -5.90 3.35
C ILE A 18 6.15 -5.71 2.14
N MET A 19 4.83 -5.68 2.37
CA MET A 19 3.85 -5.44 1.30
C MET A 19 4.09 -4.08 0.62
N LEU A 20 4.28 -3.01 1.39
CA LEU A 20 4.53 -1.68 0.84
C LEU A 20 5.81 -1.60 0.01
N GLN A 21 6.86 -2.33 0.42
CA GLN A 21 8.12 -2.45 -0.32
C GLN A 21 7.97 -3.27 -1.60
N SER A 22 7.04 -4.23 -1.63
CA SER A 22 6.77 -5.08 -2.79
C SER A 22 5.91 -4.42 -3.88
N LEU A 23 5.41 -3.21 -3.62
CA LEU A 23 4.59 -2.47 -4.59
C LEU A 23 5.40 -2.05 -5.81
N GLN A 24 4.84 -2.31 -6.99
CA GLN A 24 5.43 -1.95 -8.28
C GLN A 24 4.38 -1.39 -9.26
N PRO A 25 4.79 -0.63 -10.28
CA PRO A 25 3.90 -0.25 -11.37
C PRO A 25 3.25 -1.48 -12.01
N GLY A 26 1.94 -1.42 -12.22
CA GLY A 26 1.15 -2.55 -12.71
C GLY A 26 0.34 -3.27 -11.64
N ASP A 27 0.70 -3.13 -10.37
CA ASP A 27 -0.04 -3.74 -9.26
C ASP A 27 -1.42 -3.09 -9.11
N GLU A 28 -2.41 -3.91 -8.77
CA GLU A 28 -3.74 -3.47 -8.40
C GLU A 28 -3.86 -3.46 -6.89
N VAL A 29 -4.28 -2.34 -6.32
CA VAL A 29 -4.25 -2.12 -4.88
C VAL A 29 -5.53 -1.46 -4.39
N MET A 30 -5.82 -1.67 -3.10
CA MET A 30 -6.85 -0.97 -2.37
C MET A 30 -6.22 -0.05 -1.32
N THR A 31 -6.66 1.19 -1.28
CA THR A 31 -6.27 2.15 -0.24
C THR A 31 -7.09 1.94 1.04
N ILE A 32 -6.66 2.51 2.16
CA ILE A 32 -7.39 2.44 3.45
C ILE A 32 -8.80 3.04 3.33
N GLY A 33 -9.00 4.02 2.43
CA GLY A 33 -10.30 4.63 2.16
C GLY A 33 -11.21 3.82 1.24
N GLY A 34 -10.81 2.60 0.83
CA GLY A 34 -11.59 1.74 -0.06
C GLY A 34 -11.45 2.06 -1.55
N ILE A 35 -10.57 3.00 -1.92
CA ILE A 35 -10.31 3.31 -3.34
C ILE A 35 -9.48 2.19 -3.94
N ILE A 36 -9.96 1.61 -5.03
CA ILE A 36 -9.27 0.58 -5.81
C ILE A 36 -8.70 1.21 -7.08
N GLY A 37 -7.47 0.86 -7.42
CA GLY A 37 -6.86 1.33 -8.65
C GLY A 37 -5.55 0.62 -8.97
N LYS A 38 -5.01 0.92 -10.14
CA LYS A 38 -3.76 0.37 -10.62
C LYS A 38 -2.61 1.35 -10.40
N ILE A 39 -1.48 0.88 -9.88
CA ILE A 39 -0.28 1.70 -9.73
C ILE A 39 0.28 1.99 -11.12
N GLU A 40 0.36 3.27 -11.48
CA GLU A 40 1.08 3.70 -12.67
C GLU A 40 2.52 4.11 -12.39
N GLY A 41 2.81 4.56 -11.17
CA GLY A 41 4.15 4.99 -10.81
C GLY A 41 4.31 5.17 -9.30
N ILE A 42 5.57 5.12 -8.86
CA ILE A 42 5.95 5.30 -7.46
C ILE A 42 7.04 6.35 -7.40
N ARG A 43 6.84 7.36 -6.55
CA ARG A 43 7.82 8.39 -6.23
C ARG A 43 8.45 8.05 -4.88
N GLU A 44 9.51 7.25 -4.94
CA GLU A 44 10.20 6.71 -3.76
C GLU A 44 10.63 7.80 -2.75
N LYS A 45 11.21 8.90 -3.23
CA LYS A 45 11.69 10.01 -2.38
C LYS A 45 10.57 10.75 -1.63
N GLU A 46 9.38 10.81 -2.22
CA GLU A 46 8.21 11.52 -1.66
C GLU A 46 7.28 10.56 -0.89
N ASN A 47 7.54 9.24 -0.95
CA ASN A 47 6.67 8.20 -0.42
C ASN A 47 5.23 8.29 -0.98
N VAL A 48 5.12 8.63 -2.27
CA VAL A 48 3.86 8.82 -3.00
C VAL A 48 3.70 7.75 -4.08
N VAL A 49 2.48 7.22 -4.22
CA VAL A 49 2.05 6.30 -5.27
C VAL A 49 1.05 7.01 -6.17
N ILE A 50 1.23 6.90 -7.48
CA ILE A 50 0.30 7.38 -8.49
C ILE A 50 -0.64 6.24 -8.83
N LEU A 51 -1.92 6.39 -8.45
CA LEU A 51 -2.97 5.43 -8.73
C LEU A 51 -3.85 5.91 -9.87
N ARG A 52 -4.04 5.06 -10.87
CA ARG A 52 -5.06 5.25 -11.90
C ARG A 52 -6.33 4.53 -11.46
N ILE A 53 -7.41 5.30 -11.28
CA ILE A 53 -8.73 4.81 -10.86
C ILE A 53 -9.74 4.76 -12.01
N SER A 54 -9.45 5.47 -13.10
CA SER A 54 -10.20 5.42 -14.36
C SER A 54 -9.27 5.80 -15.51
N LYS A 55 -9.74 5.73 -16.77
CA LYS A 55 -8.93 5.92 -17.99
C LYS A 55 -8.07 7.19 -17.94
N ASP A 56 -8.65 8.30 -17.49
CA ASP A 56 -8.01 9.62 -17.48
C ASP A 56 -7.91 10.22 -16.07
N VAL A 57 -8.19 9.44 -15.03
CA VAL A 57 -8.19 9.90 -13.64
C VAL A 57 -7.07 9.23 -12.87
N LYS A 58 -6.11 10.06 -12.45
CA LYS A 58 -4.97 9.66 -11.61
C LYS A 58 -5.00 10.47 -10.33
N ILE A 59 -4.71 9.80 -9.22
CA ILE A 59 -4.61 10.41 -7.90
C ILE A 59 -3.25 10.09 -7.31
N GLN A 60 -2.77 10.98 -6.46
CA GLN A 60 -1.58 10.76 -5.65
C GLN A 60 -2.02 10.35 -4.26
N VAL A 61 -1.51 9.22 -3.78
CA VAL A 61 -1.75 8.74 -2.43
C VAL A 61 -0.42 8.48 -1.73
N SER A 62 -0.40 8.62 -0.41
CA SER A 62 0.74 8.16 0.37
C SER A 62 0.89 6.65 0.20
N ARG A 63 2.11 6.16 0.04
CA ARG A 63 2.40 4.71 0.03
C ARG A 63 1.85 4.03 1.29
N ASN A 64 1.92 4.71 2.43
CA ASN A 64 1.42 4.19 3.71
C ASN A 64 -0.11 4.02 3.75
N ALA A 65 -0.82 4.69 2.84
CA ALA A 65 -2.27 4.60 2.68
C ALA A 65 -2.72 3.40 1.84
N ILE A 66 -1.79 2.59 1.30
CA ILE A 66 -2.12 1.31 0.68
C ILE A 66 -2.44 0.28 1.78
N ALA A 67 -3.63 -0.29 1.70
CA ALA A 67 -4.13 -1.28 2.65
C ALA A 67 -3.78 -2.70 2.21
N SER A 68 -3.97 -3.01 0.92
CA SER A 68 -3.71 -4.33 0.37
C SER A 68 -3.38 -4.28 -1.11
N LYS A 69 -2.59 -5.25 -1.56
CA LYS A 69 -2.42 -5.63 -2.96
C LYS A 69 -3.47 -6.68 -3.32
N LEU A 70 -4.11 -6.55 -4.48
CA LEU A 70 -5.24 -7.37 -4.91
C LEU A 70 -4.87 -8.44 -5.95
N ASN A 71 -3.68 -8.35 -6.54
CA ASN A 71 -3.19 -9.26 -7.58
C ASN A 71 -1.82 -9.84 -7.26
#